data_AF-A0A0B8QNV4-F1
#
_entry.id   AF-A0A0B8QNV4-F1
#
_cell.length_a   1.000
_cell.length_b   1.000
_cell.length_c   1.000
_cell.angle_alpha   90.00
_cell.angle_beta   90.00
_cell.angle_gamma   90.00
#
_symmetry.space_group_name_H-M   'P 1'
#
loop_
_entity.id
_entity.type
_entity.pdbx_description
1 polymer ?
#
loop_
_entity_poly.entity_id
_entity_poly.type
_entity_poly.pdbx_seq_one_letter_code
_entity_poly.pdbx_strand_id
1 'polypeptide(L)'
;MTHSIPAQIPYSTGRSFPKLEVPEGACDSHHHIFDPVNFEYRKRDTTNIPPATVSAYKMLKRRMGFDRNVIVTPSAYGSDNRCTLDALAHMGQNTRAVISIDRIPAREELFGMHRLGVRGLRFAITKASDFHEAFIRCCARDIASLGWHICFWIKPDLIVEFRKVFEELQCQVVFDHRGCLPADQGIEHPAFEVMSKLMQEAEPG
;
A
#
# COMPACT_ATOMS: atom_id res chain seq x y z
N MET A 1 -30.35 -11.84 25.96
CA MET A 1 -29.23 -11.80 24.99
C MET A 1 -28.01 -11.28 25.73
N THR A 2 -27.01 -12.11 25.98
CA THR A 2 -25.78 -11.70 26.68
C THR A 2 -25.02 -10.69 25.82
N HIS A 3 -24.95 -9.44 26.24
CA HIS A 3 -24.09 -8.43 25.63
C HIS A 3 -22.64 -8.80 25.94
N SER A 4 -22.02 -9.64 25.11
CA SER A 4 -20.58 -9.85 25.18
C SER A 4 -19.91 -8.51 24.87
N ILE A 5 -19.12 -8.00 25.82
CA ILE A 5 -18.26 -6.85 25.56
C ILE A 5 -17.36 -7.21 24.37
N PRO A 6 -17.36 -6.44 23.26
CA PRO A 6 -16.48 -6.72 22.14
C PRO A 6 -15.03 -6.78 22.63
N ALA A 7 -14.31 -7.85 22.27
CA ALA A 7 -12.92 -8.01 22.64
C ALA A 7 -12.11 -6.77 22.22
N GLN A 8 -11.29 -6.26 23.14
CA GLN A 8 -10.39 -5.14 22.84
C GLN A 8 -9.43 -5.56 21.72
N ILE A 9 -9.48 -4.87 20.60
CA ILE A 9 -8.57 -5.10 19.47
C ILE A 9 -7.28 -4.31 19.71
N PRO A 10 -6.09 -4.94 19.56
CA PRO A 10 -4.83 -4.23 19.66
C PRO A 10 -4.77 -3.03 18.72
N TYR A 11 -4.13 -1.94 19.15
CA TYR A 11 -3.95 -0.70 18.36
C TYR A 11 -5.25 -0.01 17.93
N SER A 12 -6.37 -0.29 18.61
CA SER A 12 -7.64 0.40 18.37
C SER A 12 -8.22 0.99 19.65
N THR A 13 -8.56 2.27 19.63
CA THR A 13 -9.21 2.95 20.76
C THR A 13 -10.73 2.77 20.75
N GLY A 14 -11.34 2.59 19.58
CA GLY A 14 -12.76 2.31 19.45
C GLY A 14 -13.10 0.89 19.93
N ARG A 15 -14.32 0.70 20.45
CA ARG A 15 -14.83 -0.62 20.88
C ARG A 15 -16.10 -1.04 20.14
N SER A 16 -16.88 -0.09 19.65
CA SER A 16 -18.09 -0.34 18.88
C SER A 16 -17.78 -0.87 17.47
N PHE A 17 -18.75 -1.57 16.90
CA PHE A 17 -18.78 -1.84 15.46
C PHE A 17 -19.00 -0.53 14.67
N PRO A 18 -18.56 -0.45 13.40
CA PRO A 18 -18.90 0.67 12.53
C PRO A 18 -20.41 0.90 12.49
N LYS A 19 -20.84 2.18 12.51
CA LYS A 19 -22.26 2.54 12.33
C LYS A 19 -22.70 2.44 10.88
N LEU A 20 -21.76 2.61 9.95
CA LEU A 20 -21.98 2.42 8.52
C LEU A 20 -21.81 0.94 8.22
N GLU A 21 -22.80 0.35 7.55
CA GLU A 21 -22.69 -1.01 7.05
C GLU A 21 -21.63 -1.05 5.94
N VAL A 22 -20.65 -1.92 6.12
CA VAL A 22 -19.61 -2.14 5.11
C VAL A 22 -20.19 -3.06 4.04
N PRO A 23 -20.18 -2.66 2.76
CA PRO A 23 -20.79 -3.45 1.70
C PRO A 23 -20.05 -4.77 1.49
N GLU A 24 -20.78 -5.77 0.99
CA GLU A 24 -20.19 -7.06 0.63
C GLU A 24 -19.04 -6.88 -0.37
N GLY A 25 -17.96 -7.62 -0.16
CA GLY A 25 -16.76 -7.55 -0.98
C GLY A 25 -15.90 -6.31 -0.71
N ALA A 26 -16.18 -5.51 0.31
CA ALA A 26 -15.35 -4.37 0.67
C ALA A 26 -13.89 -4.77 0.93
N CYS A 27 -12.98 -3.87 0.55
CA CYS A 27 -11.55 -4.07 0.66
C CYS A 27 -10.92 -2.99 1.53
N ASP A 28 -10.18 -3.41 2.55
CA ASP A 28 -9.19 -2.54 3.19
C ASP A 28 -7.95 -2.47 2.30
N SER A 29 -7.88 -1.44 1.46
CA SER A 29 -6.87 -1.33 0.41
C SER A 29 -5.49 -0.92 0.89
N HIS A 30 -5.29 -0.65 2.19
CA HIS A 30 -3.99 -0.21 2.69
C HIS A 30 -3.83 -0.48 4.19
N HIS A 31 -3.09 -1.54 4.52
CA HIS A 31 -2.60 -1.74 5.88
C HIS A 31 -1.18 -2.32 5.90
N HIS A 32 -0.57 -2.31 7.07
CA HIS A 32 0.77 -2.85 7.30
C HIS A 32 0.71 -3.99 8.32
N ILE A 33 1.68 -4.89 8.24
CA ILE A 33 1.97 -5.88 9.29
C ILE A 33 3.38 -5.59 9.81
N PHE A 34 3.51 -5.62 11.13
CA PHE A 34 4.77 -5.45 11.84
C PHE A 34 5.00 -6.67 12.73
N ASP A 35 6.05 -7.42 12.46
CA ASP A 35 6.51 -8.57 13.24
C ASP A 35 8.04 -8.52 13.45
N PRO A 36 8.52 -7.57 14.28
CA PRO A 36 9.96 -7.40 14.53
C PRO A 36 10.61 -8.58 15.26
N VAL A 37 9.81 -9.51 15.81
CA VAL A 37 10.32 -10.69 16.52
C VAL A 37 10.87 -11.71 15.53
N ASN A 38 10.19 -11.90 14.40
CA ASN A 38 10.59 -12.86 13.36
C ASN A 38 11.34 -12.21 12.19
N PHE A 39 11.11 -10.93 11.95
CA PHE A 39 11.72 -10.18 10.85
C PHE A 39 12.31 -8.89 11.39
N GLU A 40 13.63 -8.74 11.41
CA GLU A 40 14.27 -7.54 11.92
C GLU A 40 13.91 -6.30 11.08
N TYR A 41 13.70 -5.16 11.74
CA TYR A 41 13.65 -3.89 11.04
C TYR A 41 14.99 -3.56 10.39
N ARG A 42 14.96 -2.77 9.32
CA ARG A 42 16.19 -2.27 8.69
C ARG A 42 16.96 -1.41 9.71
N LYS A 43 18.30 -1.49 9.69
CA LYS A 43 19.19 -0.80 10.65
C LYS A 43 18.94 0.69 10.82
N ARG A 44 18.47 1.37 9.77
CA ARG A 44 18.19 2.82 9.78
C ARG A 44 16.79 3.18 10.26
N ASP A 45 15.94 2.20 10.60
CA ASP A 45 14.64 2.50 11.18
C ASP A 45 14.80 2.91 12.64
N THR A 46 14.27 4.09 12.98
CA THR A 46 14.29 4.63 14.35
C THR A 46 12.88 4.74 14.94
N THR A 47 11.86 4.33 14.20
CA THR A 47 10.46 4.44 14.63
C THR A 47 10.11 3.36 15.66
N ASN A 48 10.73 2.18 15.54
CA ASN A 48 10.58 1.05 16.44
C ASN A 48 9.11 0.73 16.76
N ILE A 49 8.29 0.61 15.71
CA ILE A 49 6.86 0.33 15.82
C ILE A 49 6.66 -1.00 16.56
N PRO A 50 5.74 -1.09 17.55
CA PRO A 50 5.47 -2.34 18.25
C PRO A 50 4.79 -3.39 17.33
N PRO A 51 4.85 -4.69 17.67
CA PRO A 51 4.30 -5.76 16.83
C PRO A 51 2.80 -5.63 16.51
N ALA A 52 2.46 -5.28 15.27
CA ALA A 52 1.09 -5.31 14.74
C ALA A 52 0.91 -6.52 13.81
N THR A 53 0.66 -7.68 14.42
CA THR A 53 0.72 -8.98 13.75
C THR A 53 -0.52 -9.29 12.89
N VAL A 54 -0.42 -10.33 12.06
CA VAL A 54 -1.56 -10.90 11.30
C VAL A 54 -2.75 -11.22 12.20
N SER A 55 -2.52 -11.75 13.40
CA SER A 55 -3.59 -12.08 14.35
C SER A 55 -4.36 -10.82 14.79
N ALA A 56 -3.62 -9.77 15.16
CA ALA A 56 -4.22 -8.48 15.54
C ALA A 56 -5.04 -7.89 14.39
N TYR A 57 -4.50 -7.90 13.18
CA TYR A 57 -5.22 -7.41 12.01
C TYR A 57 -6.47 -8.25 11.69
N LYS A 58 -6.42 -9.59 11.79
CA LYS A 58 -7.60 -10.45 11.59
C LYS A 58 -8.74 -10.09 12.55
N MET A 59 -8.43 -9.69 13.78
CA MET A 59 -9.46 -9.21 14.72
C MET A 59 -10.06 -7.88 14.25
N LEU A 60 -9.23 -6.95 13.78
CA LEU A 60 -9.68 -5.68 13.22
C LEU A 60 -10.56 -5.88 11.98
N LYS A 61 -10.08 -6.66 11.00
CA LYS A 61 -10.77 -6.98 9.74
C LYS A 61 -12.19 -7.51 10.01
N ARG A 62 -12.33 -8.47 10.93
CA ARG A 62 -13.63 -9.02 11.32
C ARG A 62 -14.56 -8.00 11.95
N ARG A 63 -14.04 -7.13 12.84
CA ARG A 63 -14.88 -6.09 13.45
C ARG A 63 -15.32 -5.04 12.43
N MET A 64 -14.44 -4.69 11.49
CA MET A 64 -14.76 -3.70 10.46
C MET A 64 -15.68 -4.28 9.38
N GLY A 65 -15.77 -5.60 9.23
CA GLY A 65 -16.61 -6.24 8.20
C GLY A 65 -15.98 -6.25 6.81
N PHE A 66 -14.65 -6.18 6.71
CA PHE A 66 -13.96 -6.27 5.42
C PHE A 66 -13.79 -7.72 4.96
N ASP A 67 -14.03 -7.99 3.68
CA ASP A 67 -13.83 -9.30 3.07
C ASP A 67 -12.44 -9.45 2.46
N ARG A 68 -11.91 -8.36 1.90
CA ARG A 68 -10.62 -8.30 1.19
C ARG A 68 -9.68 -7.31 1.87
N ASN A 69 -8.38 -7.47 1.62
CA ASN A 69 -7.40 -6.48 2.03
C ASN A 69 -6.13 -6.50 1.18
N VAL A 70 -5.34 -5.45 1.33
CA VAL A 70 -4.03 -5.29 0.70
C VAL A 70 -2.99 -4.98 1.77
N ILE A 71 -2.01 -5.87 1.91
CA ILE A 71 -0.84 -5.67 2.77
C ILE A 71 0.19 -4.88 1.99
N VAL A 72 0.60 -3.74 2.53
CA VAL A 72 1.62 -2.90 1.93
C VAL A 72 2.90 -3.02 2.76
N THR A 73 4.06 -3.25 2.13
CA THR A 73 5.33 -3.29 2.87
C THR A 73 5.60 -1.96 3.57
N PRO A 74 5.75 -1.93 4.91
CA PRO A 74 6.05 -0.71 5.62
C PRO A 74 7.53 -0.33 5.46
N SER A 75 7.82 0.97 5.52
CA SER A 75 9.17 1.50 5.34
C SER A 75 10.19 0.97 6.36
N ALA A 76 9.73 0.49 7.52
CA ALA A 76 10.56 -0.12 8.57
C ALA A 76 11.33 -1.35 8.08
N TYR A 77 10.84 -2.07 7.07
CA TYR A 77 11.55 -3.20 6.45
C TYR A 77 12.32 -2.82 5.18
N GLY A 78 12.10 -1.62 4.62
CA GLY A 78 12.73 -1.22 3.37
C GLY A 78 12.29 -2.11 2.21
N SER A 79 13.24 -2.70 1.49
CA SER A 79 13.03 -3.66 0.39
C SER A 79 12.95 -5.12 0.86
N ASP A 80 13.11 -5.39 2.16
CA ASP A 80 12.90 -6.73 2.70
C ASP A 80 11.40 -7.02 2.84
N ASN A 81 10.86 -7.81 1.91
CA ASN A 81 9.44 -8.14 1.87
C ASN A 81 9.09 -9.43 2.61
N ARG A 82 10.03 -10.06 3.33
CA ARG A 82 9.78 -11.36 3.97
C ARG A 82 8.61 -11.32 4.96
N CYS A 83 8.53 -10.28 5.78
CA CYS A 83 7.39 -10.07 6.70
C CYS A 83 6.06 -9.93 5.94
N THR A 84 6.04 -9.16 4.85
CA THR A 84 4.83 -8.95 4.04
C THR A 84 4.39 -10.24 3.34
N LEU A 85 5.34 -11.00 2.77
CA LEU A 85 5.08 -12.24 2.04
C LEU A 85 4.64 -13.37 2.99
N ASP A 86 5.24 -13.45 4.17
CA ASP A 86 4.79 -14.36 5.22
C ASP A 86 3.35 -14.03 5.66
N ALA A 87 3.08 -12.74 5.92
CA ALA A 87 1.74 -12.31 6.29
C ALA A 87 0.70 -12.61 5.21
N LEU A 88 1.05 -12.41 3.93
CA LEU A 88 0.21 -12.74 2.78
C LEU A 88 -0.17 -14.22 2.77
N ALA A 89 0.79 -15.12 3.01
CA ALA A 89 0.54 -16.56 3.08
C ALA A 89 -0.42 -16.94 4.23
N HIS A 90 -0.33 -16.25 5.37
CA HIS A 90 -1.17 -16.51 6.54
C HIS A 90 -2.57 -15.88 6.48
N MET A 91 -2.81 -14.92 5.56
CA MET A 91 -4.06 -14.14 5.48
C MET A 91 -5.11 -14.76 4.55
N GLY A 92 -4.69 -15.61 3.61
CA GLY A 92 -5.57 -16.40 2.74
C GLY A 92 -5.87 -15.75 1.39
N GLN A 93 -6.81 -16.35 0.64
CA GLN A 93 -7.00 -16.06 -0.79
C GLN A 93 -7.56 -14.66 -1.12
N ASN A 94 -8.21 -14.00 -0.15
CA ASN A 94 -8.80 -12.67 -0.32
C ASN A 94 -7.83 -11.52 0.01
N THR A 95 -6.55 -11.82 0.11
CA THR A 95 -5.48 -10.87 0.41
C THR A 95 -4.55 -10.69 -0.78
N ARG A 96 -4.14 -9.45 -1.03
CA ARG A 96 -3.07 -9.11 -1.98
C ARG A 96 -1.97 -8.35 -1.26
N ALA A 97 -0.82 -8.19 -1.92
CA ALA A 97 0.26 -7.40 -1.39
C ALA A 97 0.83 -6.39 -2.40
N VAL A 98 1.32 -5.28 -1.87
CA VAL A 98 2.15 -4.30 -2.56
C VAL A 98 3.50 -4.26 -1.86
N ILE A 99 4.57 -4.53 -2.61
CA ILE A 99 5.92 -4.73 -2.07
C ILE A 99 6.83 -3.55 -2.41
N SER A 100 7.88 -3.34 -1.63
CA SER A 100 8.91 -2.34 -1.93
C SER A 100 10.15 -3.03 -2.48
N ILE A 101 10.77 -2.46 -3.52
CA ILE A 101 11.95 -3.02 -4.18
C ILE A 101 13.03 -1.96 -4.34
N ASP A 102 14.29 -2.37 -4.35
CA ASP A 102 15.48 -1.55 -4.62
C ASP A 102 16.23 -1.99 -5.89
N ARG A 103 15.84 -3.14 -6.45
CA ARG A 103 16.28 -3.67 -7.73
C ARG A 103 15.10 -4.28 -8.46
N ILE A 104 15.23 -4.44 -9.76
CA ILE A 104 14.24 -5.17 -10.55
C ILE A 104 14.43 -6.67 -10.28
N PRO A 105 13.40 -7.38 -9.79
CA PRO A 105 13.45 -8.83 -9.64
C PRO A 105 13.59 -9.52 -11.00
N ALA A 106 14.18 -10.71 -11.03
CA ALA A 106 14.17 -11.52 -12.25
C ALA A 106 12.73 -11.85 -12.64
N ARG A 107 12.48 -12.13 -13.92
CA ARG A 107 11.12 -12.39 -14.43
C ARG A 107 10.45 -13.55 -13.69
N GLU A 108 11.20 -14.60 -13.39
CA GLU A 108 10.75 -15.78 -12.65
C GLU A 108 10.37 -15.43 -11.20
N GLU A 109 11.12 -14.51 -10.58
CA GLU A 109 10.86 -13.98 -9.24
C GLU A 109 9.54 -13.18 -9.22
N LEU A 110 9.32 -12.30 -10.22
CA LEU A 110 8.07 -11.57 -10.38
C LEU A 110 6.87 -12.50 -10.55
N PHE A 111 6.99 -13.54 -11.39
CA PHE A 111 5.93 -14.53 -11.56
C PHE A 111 5.67 -15.34 -10.28
N GLY A 112 6.73 -15.68 -9.53
CA GLY A 112 6.61 -16.30 -8.21
C GLY A 112 5.79 -15.43 -7.25
N MET A 113 6.13 -14.16 -7.14
CA MET A 113 5.42 -13.19 -6.31
C MET A 113 3.97 -12.97 -6.78
N HIS A 114 3.72 -12.97 -8.09
CA HIS A 114 2.38 -12.86 -8.63
C HIS A 114 1.50 -14.06 -8.20
N ARG A 115 2.04 -15.28 -8.26
CA ARG A 115 1.32 -16.48 -7.79
C ARG A 115 1.02 -16.43 -6.29
N LEU A 116 1.92 -15.86 -5.49
CA LEU A 116 1.69 -15.67 -4.05
C LEU A 116 0.61 -14.62 -3.74
N GLY A 117 0.31 -13.71 -4.66
CA GLY A 117 -0.73 -12.68 -4.49
C GLY A 117 -0.21 -11.24 -4.50
N VAL A 118 1.07 -11.01 -4.82
CA VAL A 118 1.58 -9.65 -5.01
C VAL A 118 0.98 -9.05 -6.28
N ARG A 119 0.56 -7.78 -6.21
CA ARG A 119 -0.11 -7.06 -7.31
C ARG A 119 0.38 -5.63 -7.52
N GLY A 120 1.42 -5.20 -6.81
CA GLY A 120 1.97 -3.88 -7.00
C GLY A 120 3.33 -3.67 -6.36
N LEU A 121 3.95 -2.57 -6.77
CA LEU A 121 5.19 -2.06 -6.20
C LEU A 121 4.91 -0.77 -5.45
N ARG A 122 5.68 -0.46 -4.41
CA ARG A 122 5.56 0.79 -3.65
C ARG A 122 6.87 1.55 -3.59
N PHE A 123 6.80 2.82 -3.97
CA PHE A 123 7.86 3.80 -3.81
C PHE A 123 7.47 4.86 -2.77
N ALA A 124 8.41 5.15 -1.87
CA ALA A 124 8.29 6.25 -0.92
C ALA A 124 9.26 7.36 -1.33
N ILE A 125 8.73 8.52 -1.74
CA ILE A 125 9.45 9.63 -2.34
C ILE A 125 9.31 10.85 -1.41
N THR A 126 10.35 11.15 -0.65
CA THR A 126 10.35 12.26 0.34
C THR A 126 10.99 13.54 -0.20
N LYS A 127 11.81 13.40 -1.25
CA LYS A 127 12.57 14.46 -1.93
C LYS A 127 12.80 14.04 -3.38
N ALA A 128 13.08 15.00 -4.26
CA ALA A 128 13.30 14.74 -5.68
C ALA A 128 14.39 13.68 -5.95
N SER A 129 15.45 13.62 -5.14
CA SER A 129 16.53 12.64 -5.30
C SER A 129 16.15 11.19 -4.96
N ASP A 130 14.98 10.95 -4.35
CA ASP A 130 14.43 9.60 -4.18
C ASP A 130 13.69 9.12 -5.45
N PHE A 131 13.34 10.04 -6.37
CA PHE A 131 12.59 9.74 -7.58
C PHE A 131 13.52 9.29 -8.71
N HIS A 132 13.85 8.01 -8.72
CA HIS A 132 14.69 7.40 -9.76
C HIS A 132 13.86 7.08 -11.01
N GLU A 133 13.59 8.09 -11.85
CA GLU A 133 12.69 7.98 -13.01
C GLU A 133 12.97 6.77 -13.91
N ALA A 134 14.22 6.58 -14.35
CA ALA A 134 14.58 5.46 -15.23
C ALA A 134 14.27 4.09 -14.60
N PHE A 135 14.49 3.96 -13.29
CA PHE A 135 14.19 2.74 -12.54
C PHE A 135 12.68 2.52 -12.43
N ILE A 136 11.92 3.55 -12.10
CA ILE A 136 10.46 3.50 -11.98
C ILE A 136 9.83 3.11 -13.32
N ARG A 137 10.25 3.72 -14.44
CA ARG A 137 9.77 3.40 -15.79
C ARG A 137 10.09 1.96 -16.19
N CYS A 138 11.30 1.49 -15.86
CA CYS A 138 11.68 0.11 -16.11
C CYS A 138 10.79 -0.87 -15.32
N CYS A 139 10.56 -0.58 -14.03
CA CYS A 139 9.65 -1.36 -13.20
C CYS A 139 8.23 -1.39 -13.78
N ALA A 140 7.68 -0.22 -14.15
CA ALA A 140 6.34 -0.10 -14.72
C ALA A 140 6.16 -0.99 -15.96
N ARG A 141 7.12 -0.97 -16.88
CA ARG A 141 7.11 -1.81 -18.09
C ARG A 141 7.12 -3.31 -17.75
N ASP A 142 7.98 -3.72 -16.82
CA ASP A 142 8.16 -5.14 -16.50
C ASP A 142 6.93 -5.73 -15.81
N ILE A 143 6.26 -4.94 -14.95
CA ILE A 143 5.06 -5.37 -14.25
C ILE A 143 3.77 -5.19 -15.06
N ALA A 144 3.80 -4.44 -16.17
CA ALA A 144 2.64 -4.16 -17.03
C ALA A 144 1.96 -5.46 -17.50
N SER A 145 2.75 -6.44 -17.94
CA SER A 145 2.25 -7.74 -18.41
C SER A 145 1.58 -8.59 -17.32
N LEU A 146 1.80 -8.26 -16.05
CA LEU A 146 1.19 -8.93 -14.89
C LEU A 146 -0.08 -8.23 -14.42
N GLY A 147 -0.44 -7.08 -15.00
CA GLY A 147 -1.55 -6.24 -14.56
C GLY A 147 -1.33 -5.64 -13.17
N TRP A 148 -0.07 -5.43 -12.76
CA TRP A 148 0.24 -4.79 -11.48
C TRP A 148 0.19 -3.27 -11.60
N HIS A 149 0.19 -2.59 -10.45
CA HIS A 149 0.26 -1.14 -10.33
C HIS A 149 1.48 -0.68 -9.54
N ILE A 150 1.74 0.63 -9.56
CA ILE A 150 2.72 1.27 -8.68
C ILE A 150 2.00 2.21 -7.71
N CYS A 151 2.20 2.00 -6.41
CA CYS A 151 1.81 2.90 -5.34
C CYS A 151 2.93 3.89 -5.03
N PHE A 152 2.56 5.18 -4.94
CA PHE A 152 3.46 6.25 -4.52
C PHE A 152 2.99 6.85 -3.20
N TRP A 153 3.82 6.70 -2.18
CA TRP A 153 3.82 7.65 -1.07
C TRP A 153 4.75 8.79 -1.47
N ILE A 154 4.20 9.94 -1.83
CA ILE A 154 4.95 11.05 -2.43
C ILE A 154 4.45 12.38 -1.91
N LYS A 155 5.36 13.36 -1.78
CA LYS A 155 4.97 14.74 -1.48
C LYS A 155 4.22 15.38 -2.66
N PRO A 156 3.19 16.19 -2.40
CA PRO A 156 2.33 16.75 -3.45
C PRO A 156 3.11 17.62 -4.45
N ASP A 157 4.09 18.43 -4.01
CA ASP A 157 4.94 19.21 -4.91
C ASP A 157 5.69 18.35 -5.93
N LEU A 158 6.12 17.15 -5.53
CA LEU A 158 6.81 16.22 -6.43
C LEU A 158 5.85 15.55 -7.41
N ILE A 159 4.54 15.45 -7.10
CA ILE A 159 3.53 15.03 -8.07
C ILE A 159 3.46 16.05 -9.22
N VAL A 160 3.52 17.34 -8.90
CA VAL A 160 3.53 18.43 -9.89
C VAL A 160 4.82 18.41 -10.70
N GLU A 161 5.97 18.29 -10.03
CA GLU A 161 7.29 18.26 -10.65
C GLU A 161 7.41 17.11 -11.67
N PHE A 162 6.99 15.90 -11.29
CA PHE A 162 7.13 14.70 -12.12
C PHE A 162 5.86 14.35 -12.94
N ARG A 163 4.93 15.30 -13.12
CA ARG A 163 3.63 15.06 -13.79
C ARG A 163 3.75 14.28 -15.10
N LYS A 164 4.71 14.63 -15.95
CA LYS A 164 4.92 14.00 -17.27
C LYS A 164 5.32 12.53 -17.15
N VAL A 165 6.04 12.18 -16.09
CA VAL A 165 6.41 10.79 -15.82
C VAL A 165 5.14 9.99 -15.55
N PHE A 166 4.27 10.48 -14.67
CA PHE A 166 3.01 9.78 -14.34
C PHE A 166 2.07 9.64 -15.54
N GLU A 167 1.99 10.66 -16.40
CA GLU A 167 1.21 10.63 -17.66
C GLU A 167 1.72 9.53 -18.63
N GLU A 168 2.98 9.11 -18.53
CA GLU A 168 3.63 8.19 -19.47
C GLU A 168 3.91 6.79 -18.87
N LEU A 169 3.61 6.55 -17.59
CA LEU A 169 3.87 5.24 -16.97
C LEU A 169 2.98 4.15 -17.60
N GLN A 170 3.62 3.02 -17.95
CA GLN A 170 2.95 1.88 -18.60
C GLN A 170 2.24 0.95 -17.60
N CYS A 171 1.71 1.49 -16.50
CA CYS A 171 0.97 0.74 -15.51
C CYS A 171 -0.01 1.67 -14.78
N GLN A 172 -0.97 1.10 -14.07
CA GLN A 172 -1.83 1.87 -13.17
C GLN A 172 -1.00 2.51 -12.05
N VAL A 173 -1.37 3.73 -11.68
CA VAL A 173 -0.71 4.52 -10.64
C VAL A 173 -1.68 4.73 -9.48
N VAL A 174 -1.22 4.51 -8.26
CA VAL A 174 -1.96 4.80 -7.04
C VAL A 174 -1.18 5.83 -6.23
N PHE A 175 -1.82 6.94 -5.88
CA PHE A 175 -1.25 7.91 -4.94
C PHE A 175 -1.75 7.62 -3.52
N ASP A 176 -0.85 7.20 -2.62
CA ASP A 176 -1.19 6.92 -1.23
C ASP A 176 -1.74 8.18 -0.55
N HIS A 177 -2.68 8.01 0.38
CA HIS A 177 -3.18 9.06 1.28
C HIS A 177 -3.62 10.35 0.56
N ARG A 178 -4.36 10.22 -0.55
CA ARG A 178 -4.84 11.36 -1.36
C ARG A 178 -3.69 12.23 -1.90
N GLY A 179 -2.57 11.62 -2.25
CA GLY A 179 -1.38 12.33 -2.72
C GLY A 179 -0.69 13.18 -1.66
N CYS A 180 -0.93 12.89 -0.37
CA CYS A 180 -0.40 13.64 0.77
C CYS A 180 -0.68 15.16 0.69
N LEU A 181 -1.80 15.55 0.07
CA LEU A 181 -2.21 16.96 -0.03
C LEU A 181 -2.26 17.60 1.37
N PRO A 182 -1.72 18.82 1.57
CA PRO A 182 -1.80 19.51 2.85
C PRO A 182 -3.27 19.79 3.19
N ALA A 183 -3.66 19.55 4.44
CA ALA A 183 -5.07 19.64 4.85
C ALA A 183 -5.63 21.08 4.76
N ASP A 184 -4.77 22.08 4.89
CA ASP A 184 -5.10 23.51 4.80
C ASP A 184 -5.25 24.02 3.36
N GLN A 185 -4.64 23.35 2.38
CA GLN A 185 -4.76 23.71 0.95
C GLN A 185 -5.76 22.82 0.21
N GLY A 186 -5.82 21.53 0.55
CA GLY A 186 -6.75 20.57 -0.04
C GLY A 186 -6.72 20.57 -1.57
N ILE A 187 -7.85 20.94 -2.18
CA ILE A 187 -8.04 20.94 -3.64
C ILE A 187 -7.39 22.14 -4.34
N GLU A 188 -6.96 23.16 -3.60
CA GLU A 188 -6.31 24.36 -4.17
C GLU A 188 -4.84 24.11 -4.50
N HIS A 189 -4.24 23.05 -3.95
CA HIS A 189 -2.86 22.68 -4.27
C HIS A 189 -2.77 22.15 -5.71
N PRO A 190 -1.77 22.56 -6.52
CA PRO A 190 -1.66 22.15 -7.93
C PRO A 190 -1.58 20.63 -8.18
N ALA A 191 -1.20 19.83 -7.18
CA ALA A 191 -1.15 18.38 -7.29
C ALA A 191 -2.56 17.76 -7.43
N PHE A 192 -3.59 18.43 -6.90
CA PHE A 192 -4.97 17.99 -7.04
C PHE A 192 -5.42 17.99 -8.51
N GLU A 193 -5.08 19.05 -9.26
CA GLU A 193 -5.39 19.14 -10.69
C GLU A 193 -4.66 18.05 -11.48
N VAL A 194 -3.36 17.84 -11.21
CA VAL A 194 -2.58 16.78 -11.85
C VAL A 194 -3.19 15.40 -11.61
N MET A 195 -3.50 15.06 -10.36
CA MET A 195 -4.13 13.77 -10.03
C MET A 195 -5.52 13.63 -10.66
N SER A 196 -6.33 14.69 -10.65
CA SER A 196 -7.69 14.67 -11.22
C SER A 196 -7.67 14.40 -12.72
N LYS A 197 -6.75 15.05 -13.43
CA LYS A 197 -6.55 14.84 -14.87
C LYS A 197 -6.12 13.39 -15.16
N LEU A 198 -5.14 12.86 -14.42
CA LEU A 198 -4.70 11.48 -14.57
C LEU A 198 -5.83 10.47 -14.34
N MET A 199 -6.71 10.72 -13.36
CA MET A 199 -7.87 9.84 -13.10
C MET A 199 -8.89 9.88 -14.24
N GLN A 200 -9.15 11.06 -14.81
CA GLN A 200 -10.07 11.21 -15.95
C GLN A 200 -9.56 10.50 -17.21
N GLU A 201 -8.24 10.50 -17.43
CA GLU A 201 -7.61 9.80 -18.55
C GLU A 201 -7.51 8.29 -18.35
N ALA A 202 -7.56 7.81 -17.10
CA ALA A 202 -7.46 6.40 -16.74
C ALA A 202 -8.78 5.62 -16.85
N GLU A 203 -9.93 6.30 -16.93
CA GLU A 203 -11.21 5.65 -17.19
C GLU A 203 -11.30 5.23 -18.67
N PRO A 204 -11.43 3.93 -18.99
CA PRO A 204 -11.86 3.55 -20.32
C PRO A 204 -13.29 4.05 -20.51
N GLY A 205 -13.53 4.80 -21.60
CA GLY A 205 -14.89 5.07 -22.08
C GLY A 205 -15.66 3.80 -22.43
#